data_AF-A0A291IGC4-F1
#
_entry.id   AF-A0A291IGC4-F1
#
_cell.length_a   1.000
_cell.length_b   1.000
_cell.length_c   1.000
_cell.angle_alpha   90.00
_cell.angle_beta   90.00
_cell.angle_gamma   90.00
#
_symmetry.space_group_name_H-M   'P 1'
#
loop_
_entity.id
_entity.type
_entity.pdbx_description
1 polymer ?
#
loop_
_entity_poly.entity_id
_entity_poly.type
_entity_poly.pdbx_seq_one_letter_code
_entity_poly.pdbx_strand_id
1 'polypeptide(L)'
;MATNNTATQILLLKGAALWLLAALLLAWCLVGLNLELAPLHALFPGKPSRLLQAHLDFLLMSALLFGFAAAGIGLPRLVAWAMVVGACTNSSLFLLMALFPHLDGPQPQADAWLQLFKLYTFASIVTTSYGFGRAAWLMLAWTRQRPGRA
;
A
#
# COMPACT_ATOMS: atom_id res chain seq x y z
N MET A 1 -18.71 -14.84 -17.13
CA MET A 1 -18.24 -14.06 -18.30
C MET A 1 -16.88 -13.47 -17.96
N ALA A 2 -15.79 -14.17 -18.29
CA ALA A 2 -14.44 -13.74 -17.97
C ALA A 2 -13.89 -12.92 -19.15
N THR A 3 -14.09 -11.61 -19.11
CA THR A 3 -13.27 -10.73 -19.95
C THR A 3 -11.88 -10.69 -19.34
N ASN A 4 -10.89 -11.26 -20.02
CA ASN A 4 -9.48 -10.98 -19.76
C ASN A 4 -9.30 -9.46 -19.89
N ASN A 5 -9.43 -8.73 -18.79
CA ASN A 5 -9.32 -7.29 -18.82
C ASN A 5 -7.83 -6.96 -18.70
N THR A 6 -7.11 -7.14 -19.81
CA THR A 6 -5.67 -6.88 -19.93
C THR A 6 -5.30 -5.52 -19.35
N ALA A 7 -6.18 -4.53 -19.49
CA ALA A 7 -6.03 -3.20 -18.92
C ALA A 7 -5.92 -3.20 -17.38
N THR A 8 -6.73 -4.00 -16.67
CA THR A 8 -6.65 -4.06 -15.19
C THR A 8 -5.42 -4.82 -14.73
N GLN A 9 -5.00 -5.87 -15.44
CA GLN A 9 -3.75 -6.56 -15.14
C GLN A 9 -2.55 -5.63 -15.32
N ILE A 10 -2.48 -4.90 -16.43
CA ILE A 10 -1.44 -3.89 -16.68
C ILE A 10 -1.46 -2.83 -15.58
N LEU A 11 -2.64 -2.38 -15.14
CA LEU A 11 -2.76 -1.42 -14.04
C LEU A 11 -2.16 -1.97 -12.74
N LEU A 12 -2.51 -3.19 -12.36
CA LEU A 12 -1.95 -3.83 -11.15
C LEU A 12 -0.43 -3.99 -11.24
N LEU A 13 0.10 -4.43 -12.39
CA LEU A 13 1.54 -4.59 -12.60
C LEU A 13 2.28 -3.25 -12.53
N LYS A 14 1.74 -2.20 -13.15
CA LYS A 14 2.31 -0.84 -13.08
C LYS A 14 2.31 -0.32 -11.65
N GLY A 15 1.20 -0.48 -10.93
CA GLY A 15 1.10 -0.10 -9.52
C GLY A 15 2.10 -0.86 -8.66
N ALA A 16 2.16 -2.19 -8.80
CA ALA A 16 3.08 -3.05 -8.07
C ALA A 16 4.55 -2.68 -8.31
N ALA A 17 4.92 -2.43 -9.57
CA ALA A 17 6.27 -2.01 -9.91
C ALA A 17 6.62 -0.63 -9.33
N LEU A 18 5.68 0.32 -9.38
CA LEU A 18 5.87 1.66 -8.82
C LEU A 18 6.05 1.62 -7.30
N TRP A 19 5.23 0.82 -6.60
CA TRP A 19 5.31 0.66 -5.14
C TRP A 19 6.54 -0.14 -4.71
N LEU A 20 7.01 -1.08 -5.53
CA LEU A 20 8.28 -1.77 -5.32
C LEU A 20 9.47 -0.80 -5.45
N LEU A 21 9.43 0.13 -6.42
CA LEU A 21 10.45 1.18 -6.54
C LEU A 21 10.44 2.09 -5.31
N ALA A 22 9.26 2.46 -4.79
CA ALA A 22 9.17 3.20 -3.54
C ALA A 22 9.78 2.42 -2.36
N ALA A 23 9.46 1.12 -2.22
CA ALA A 23 10.07 0.27 -1.21
C ALA A 23 11.60 0.21 -1.31
N LEU A 24 12.14 0.14 -2.53
CA LEU A 24 13.59 0.15 -2.78
C LEU A 24 14.24 1.47 -2.35
N LEU A 25 13.61 2.61 -2.65
CA LEU A 25 14.08 3.92 -2.18
C LEU A 25 14.11 3.98 -0.65
N LEU A 26 13.04 3.51 0.01
CA LEU A 26 12.97 3.47 1.47
C LEU A 26 14.02 2.53 2.08
N ALA A 27 14.38 1.44 1.40
CA ALA A 27 15.47 0.56 1.83
C ALA A 27 16.81 1.32 1.90
N TRP A 28 17.11 2.13 0.89
CA TRP A 28 18.30 2.98 0.90
C TRP A 28 18.25 4.07 1.97
N CYS A 29 17.08 4.64 2.24
CA CYS A 29 16.91 5.57 3.37
C CYS A 29 17.21 4.89 4.71
N LEU A 30 16.74 3.65 4.92
CA LEU A 30 17.02 2.87 6.12
C LEU A 30 18.52 2.56 6.27
N VAL A 31 19.19 2.17 5.18
CA VAL A 31 20.66 1.98 5.17
C VAL A 31 21.37 3.27 5.56
N GLY A 32 20.98 4.40 4.97
CA GLY A 32 21.61 5.68 5.26
C GLY A 32 21.35 6.19 6.69
N LEU A 33 20.19 5.88 7.29
CA LEU A 33 19.95 6.13 8.71
C LEU A 33 20.86 5.27 9.60
N ASN A 34 21.07 4.00 9.23
CA ASN A 34 21.97 3.08 9.93
C ASN A 34 23.45 3.47 9.80
N LEU A 35 23.81 4.18 8.72
CA LEU A 35 25.13 4.79 8.52
C LEU A 35 25.24 6.20 9.14
N GLU A 36 24.26 6.62 9.93
CA GLU A 36 24.23 7.92 10.64
C GLU A 36 24.37 9.15 9.71
N LEU A 37 23.86 9.05 8.48
CA LEU A 37 23.91 10.17 7.53
C LEU A 37 23.01 11.32 8.00
N ALA A 38 23.62 12.44 8.40
CA ALA A 38 22.93 13.62 8.95
C ALA A 38 21.74 14.13 8.10
N PRO A 39 21.81 14.18 6.75
CA PRO A 39 20.67 14.61 5.93
C PRO A 39 19.44 13.70 6.08
N LEU A 40 19.63 12.39 6.27
CA LEU A 40 18.51 11.45 6.42
C LEU A 40 17.91 11.50 7.81
N HIS A 41 18.72 11.73 8.85
CA HIS A 41 18.21 11.98 10.20
C HIS A 41 17.39 13.28 10.28
N ALA A 42 17.79 14.32 9.52
CA ALA A 42 17.01 15.54 9.41
C ALA A 42 15.69 15.34 8.63
N LEU A 43 15.70 14.47 7.60
CA LEU A 43 14.51 14.16 6.80
C LEU A 43 13.50 13.26 7.54
N PHE A 44 14.00 12.31 8.33
CA PHE A 44 13.19 11.36 9.09
C PHE A 44 13.40 11.58 10.59
N PRO A 45 12.87 12.69 11.17
CA PRO A 45 13.01 12.97 12.60
C PRO A 45 12.17 12.04 13.47
N GLY A 46 11.28 11.23 12.88
CA GLY A 46 10.47 10.25 13.58
C GLY A 46 11.21 8.97 13.93
N LYS A 47 10.48 8.00 14.50
CA LYS A 47 11.06 6.71 14.90
C LYS A 47 11.50 5.93 13.65
N PRO A 48 12.73 5.38 13.60
CA PRO A 48 13.18 4.54 12.50
C PRO A 48 12.25 3.34 12.23
N SER A 49 11.56 2.86 13.25
CA SER A 49 10.55 1.80 13.13
C SER A 49 9.37 2.16 12.24
N ARG A 50 8.98 3.45 12.13
CA ARG A 50 7.92 3.91 11.21
C ARG A 50 8.38 3.86 9.76
N LEU A 51 9.64 4.23 9.50
CA LEU A 51 10.21 4.10 8.16
C LEU A 51 10.34 2.63 7.75
N LEU A 52 10.76 1.76 8.67
CA LEU A 52 10.79 0.32 8.45
C LEU A 52 9.40 -0.26 8.19
N GLN A 53 8.39 0.15 8.96
CA GLN A 53 7.00 -0.24 8.72
C GLN A 53 6.52 0.20 7.33
N ALA A 54 6.82 1.43 6.91
CA ALA A 54 6.47 1.91 5.58
C ALA A 54 7.12 1.07 4.48
N HIS A 55 8.42 0.77 4.62
CA HIS A 55 9.16 -0.07 3.69
C HIS A 55 8.54 -1.47 3.56
N LEU A 56 8.29 -2.14 4.69
CA LEU A 56 7.69 -3.48 4.72
C LEU A 56 6.28 -3.48 4.14
N ASP A 57 5.48 -2.46 4.44
CA ASP A 57 4.12 -2.37 3.92
C ASP A 57 4.11 -2.14 2.40
N PHE A 58 4.98 -1.26 1.87
CA PHE A 58 5.12 -1.11 0.42
C PHE A 58 5.55 -2.41 -0.26
N LEU A 59 6.46 -3.20 0.35
CA LEU A 59 6.84 -4.52 -0.17
C LEU A 59 5.64 -5.48 -0.20
N LEU A 60 4.92 -5.58 0.92
CA LEU A 60 3.78 -6.49 1.04
C LEU A 60 2.66 -6.11 0.07
N MET A 61 2.30 -4.83 0.00
CA MET A 61 1.27 -4.33 -0.92
C MET A 61 1.66 -4.57 -2.38
N SER A 62 2.94 -4.35 -2.74
CA SER A 62 3.45 -4.67 -4.08
C SER A 62 3.33 -6.16 -4.39
N ALA A 63 3.72 -7.03 -3.44
CA ALA A 63 3.61 -8.48 -3.59
C ALA A 63 2.15 -8.93 -3.76
N LEU A 64 1.20 -8.34 -3.02
CA LEU A 64 -0.23 -8.63 -3.18
C LEU A 64 -0.74 -8.21 -4.57
N LEU A 65 -0.37 -7.03 -5.06
CA LEU A 65 -0.74 -6.58 -6.41
C LEU A 65 -0.17 -7.51 -7.49
N PHE A 66 1.10 -7.91 -7.39
CA PHE A 66 1.69 -8.90 -8.29
C PHE A 66 0.97 -10.24 -8.20
N GLY A 67 0.63 -10.72 -7.00
CA GLY A 67 -0.10 -11.96 -6.79
C GLY A 67 -1.46 -11.97 -7.47
N PHE A 68 -2.24 -10.90 -7.32
CA PHE A 68 -3.54 -10.78 -8.00
C PHE A 68 -3.42 -10.65 -9.52
N ALA A 69 -2.40 -9.95 -10.01
CA ALA A 69 -2.12 -9.87 -11.44
C ALA A 69 -1.74 -11.26 -12.01
N ALA A 70 -0.86 -11.99 -11.31
CA ALA A 70 -0.40 -13.32 -11.71
C ALA A 70 -1.50 -14.39 -11.63
N ALA A 71 -2.42 -14.27 -10.67
CA ALA A 71 -3.59 -15.15 -10.56
C ALA A 71 -4.52 -15.05 -11.80
N GLY A 72 -4.38 -14.00 -12.62
CA GLY A 72 -5.09 -13.87 -13.88
C GLY A 72 -6.60 -13.67 -13.72
N ILE A 73 -7.08 -13.36 -12.51
CA ILE A 73 -8.50 -13.14 -12.28
C ILE A 73 -8.94 -11.82 -12.91
N GLY A 74 -10.08 -11.85 -13.62
CA GLY A 74 -10.68 -10.65 -14.21
C GLY A 74 -11.29 -9.76 -13.13
N LEU A 75 -10.57 -8.71 -12.71
CA LEU A 75 -11.08 -7.76 -11.73
C LEU A 75 -11.83 -6.59 -12.38
N PRO A 76 -12.91 -6.09 -11.75
CA PRO A 76 -13.51 -4.83 -12.13
C PRO A 76 -12.51 -3.69 -12.01
N ARG A 77 -12.57 -2.73 -12.94
CA ARG A 77 -11.64 -1.58 -12.99
C ARG A 77 -11.60 -0.79 -11.67
N LEU A 78 -12.75 -0.55 -11.05
CA LEU A 78 -12.84 0.15 -9.77
C LEU A 78 -12.09 -0.58 -8.65
N VAL A 79 -12.19 -1.91 -8.61
CA VAL A 79 -11.49 -2.74 -7.61
C VAL A 79 -9.97 -2.66 -7.82
N ALA A 80 -9.51 -2.78 -9.06
CA ALA A 80 -8.08 -2.68 -9.37
C ALA A 80 -7.51 -1.29 -9.01
N TRP A 81 -8.23 -0.20 -9.29
CA TRP A 81 -7.82 1.14 -8.85
C TRP A 81 -7.82 1.29 -7.33
N ALA A 82 -8.86 0.80 -6.65
CA ALA A 82 -8.91 0.83 -5.19
C ALA A 82 -7.74 0.06 -4.56
N MET A 83 -7.32 -1.05 -5.16
CA MET A 83 -6.12 -1.79 -4.73
C MET A 83 -4.84 -0.96 -4.93
N VAL A 84 -4.62 -0.39 -6.12
CA VAL A 84 -3.39 0.36 -6.43
C VAL A 84 -3.30 1.63 -5.60
N VAL A 85 -4.37 2.41 -5.52
CA VAL A 85 -4.44 3.65 -4.72
C VAL A 85 -4.37 3.31 -3.25
N GLY A 86 -5.18 2.36 -2.78
CA GLY A 86 -5.21 1.91 -1.40
C GLY A 86 -3.85 1.37 -0.92
N ALA A 87 -3.13 0.62 -1.76
CA ALA A 87 -1.76 0.19 -1.46
C ALA A 87 -0.84 1.38 -1.17
N CYS A 88 -0.83 2.37 -2.05
CA CYS A 88 -0.01 3.59 -1.87
C CYS A 88 -0.42 4.38 -0.64
N THR A 89 -1.72 4.62 -0.49
CA THR A 89 -2.19 5.47 0.61
C THR A 89 -2.05 4.79 1.97
N ASN A 90 -2.08 3.45 2.03
CA ASN A 90 -1.90 2.71 3.28
C ASN A 90 -0.43 2.76 3.72
N SER A 91 0.49 2.39 2.81
CA SER A 91 1.91 2.35 3.12
C SER A 91 2.49 3.73 3.42
N SER A 92 1.97 4.77 2.78
CA SER A 92 2.37 6.15 3.06
C SER A 92 1.90 6.67 4.44
N LEU A 93 0.95 6.02 5.14
CA LEU A 93 0.61 6.39 6.52
C LEU A 93 1.83 6.31 7.43
N PHE A 94 2.56 5.19 7.35
CA PHE A 94 3.77 4.98 8.14
C PHE A 94 4.91 5.90 7.70
N LEU A 95 5.01 6.18 6.39
CA LEU A 95 6.00 7.11 5.86
C LEU A 95 5.75 8.54 6.37
N LEU A 96 4.50 9.00 6.35
CA LEU A 96 4.11 10.31 6.87
C LEU A 96 4.39 10.40 8.37
N MET A 97 4.14 9.35 9.16
CA MET A 97 4.51 9.32 10.58
C MET A 97 6.04 9.36 10.80
N ALA A 98 6.83 8.80 9.87
CA ALA A 98 8.29 8.86 9.94
C ALA A 98 8.85 10.26 9.61
N LEU A 99 8.25 10.93 8.62
CA LEU A 99 8.58 12.31 8.22
C LEU A 99 8.07 13.35 9.23
N PHE A 100 6.87 13.12 9.77
CA PHE A 100 6.14 14.05 10.62
C PHE A 100 5.75 13.35 11.93
N PRO A 101 6.67 13.25 12.91
CA PRO A 101 6.45 12.49 14.14
C PRO A 101 5.29 12.98 15.01
N HIS A 102 4.84 14.22 14.85
CA HIS A 102 3.65 14.74 15.53
C HIS A 102 2.36 13.99 15.13
N LEU A 103 2.38 13.28 13.99
CA LEU A 103 1.28 12.41 13.55
C LEU A 103 1.29 11.03 14.25
N ASP A 104 2.37 10.67 14.96
CA ASP A 104 2.56 9.38 15.63
C ASP A 104 2.23 9.44 17.14
N GLY A 105 0.94 9.36 17.48
CA GLY A 105 0.48 9.16 18.86
C GLY A 105 -0.81 9.91 19.23
N PRO A 106 -1.37 9.66 20.43
CA PRO A 106 -2.50 10.41 20.94
C PRO A 106 -2.06 11.83 21.31
N GLN A 107 -2.48 12.83 20.53
CA GLN A 107 -2.30 14.23 20.87
C GLN A 107 -3.53 14.80 21.59
N PRO A 108 -3.34 15.53 22.71
CA PRO A 108 -4.44 16.11 23.48
C PRO A 108 -5.15 17.28 22.79
N GLN A 109 -4.52 17.92 21.81
CA GLN A 109 -5.13 18.97 20.98
C GLN A 109 -4.94 18.61 19.51
N ALA A 110 -6.04 18.43 18.78
CA ALA A 110 -6.00 18.12 17.36
C ALA A 110 -5.92 19.42 16.56
N ASP A 111 -4.73 19.74 16.05
CA ASP A 111 -4.59 20.76 15.02
C ASP A 111 -5.24 20.30 13.71
N ALA A 112 -5.46 21.25 12.78
CA ALA A 112 -6.11 20.96 11.50
C ALA A 112 -5.36 19.88 10.69
N TRP A 113 -4.04 19.82 10.83
CA TRP A 113 -3.19 18.83 10.15
C TRP A 113 -3.42 17.42 10.66
N LEU A 114 -3.51 17.22 11.99
CA LEU A 114 -3.83 15.92 12.57
C LEU A 114 -5.23 15.46 12.18
N GLN A 115 -6.21 16.38 12.09
CA GLN A 115 -7.56 16.03 11.63
C GLN A 115 -7.56 15.59 10.16
N LEU A 116 -6.84 16.30 9.30
CA LEU A 116 -6.68 15.91 7.89
C LEU A 116 -5.97 14.55 7.77
N PHE A 117 -4.94 14.31 8.58
CA PHE A 117 -4.24 13.02 8.60
C PHE A 117 -5.15 11.88 9.07
N LYS A 118 -6.03 12.11 10.06
CA LYS A 118 -7.04 11.13 10.49
C LYS A 118 -8.05 10.82 9.39
N LEU A 119 -8.54 11.85 8.69
CA LEU A 119 -9.42 11.66 7.53
C LEU A 119 -8.73 10.86 6.42
N TYR A 120 -7.47 11.22 6.11
CA TYR A 120 -6.63 10.49 5.17
C TYR A 120 -6.45 9.02 5.58
N THR A 121 -6.16 8.76 6.86
CA THR A 121 -6.02 7.41 7.42
C THR A 121 -7.29 6.60 7.22
N PHE A 122 -8.44 7.17 7.56
CA PHE A 122 -9.72 6.49 7.42
C PHE A 122 -10.05 6.21 5.94
N ALA A 123 -9.91 7.22 5.07
CA ALA A 123 -10.14 7.06 3.64
C ALA A 123 -9.21 6.01 3.01
N SER A 124 -7.94 6.01 3.41
CA SER A 124 -6.94 5.03 3.00
C SER A 124 -7.36 3.62 3.41
N ILE A 125 -7.63 3.38 4.70
CA ILE A 125 -8.03 2.06 5.21
C ILE A 125 -9.28 1.55 4.48
N VAL A 126 -10.31 2.39 4.33
CA VAL A 126 -11.55 2.02 3.62
C VAL A 126 -11.24 1.64 2.16
N THR A 127 -10.42 2.43 1.47
CA THR A 127 -10.06 2.19 0.05
C THR A 127 -9.26 0.89 -0.10
N THR A 128 -8.24 0.68 0.73
CA THR A 128 -7.41 -0.53 0.75
C THR A 128 -8.26 -1.77 1.06
N SER A 129 -9.08 -1.72 2.12
CA SER A 129 -9.96 -2.82 2.51
C SER A 129 -10.99 -3.15 1.44
N TYR A 130 -11.61 -2.15 0.82
CA TYR A 130 -12.52 -2.38 -0.30
C TYR A 130 -11.82 -3.04 -1.47
N GLY A 131 -10.67 -2.52 -1.90
CA GLY A 131 -9.91 -3.04 -3.04
C GLY A 131 -9.50 -4.51 -2.84
N PHE A 132 -8.69 -4.78 -1.82
CA PHE A 132 -8.17 -6.13 -1.58
C PHE A 132 -9.26 -7.10 -1.11
N GLY A 133 -10.18 -6.66 -0.24
CA GLY A 133 -11.28 -7.48 0.23
C GLY A 133 -12.22 -7.91 -0.89
N ARG A 134 -12.58 -6.99 -1.79
CA ARG A 134 -13.41 -7.33 -2.95
C ARG A 134 -12.67 -8.24 -3.94
N ALA A 135 -11.39 -8.00 -4.19
CA ALA A 135 -10.57 -8.86 -5.04
C ALA A 135 -10.48 -10.29 -4.50
N ALA A 136 -10.24 -10.46 -3.20
CA ALA A 136 -10.21 -11.76 -2.54
C ALA A 136 -11.57 -12.48 -2.62
N TRP A 137 -12.67 -11.77 -2.38
CA TRP A 137 -14.01 -12.34 -2.54
C TRP A 137 -14.28 -12.82 -3.98
N LEU A 138 -13.90 -12.01 -4.97
CA LEU A 138 -14.06 -12.38 -6.38
C LEU A 138 -13.21 -13.61 -6.74
N MET A 139 -11.99 -13.71 -6.19
CA MET A 139 -11.14 -14.89 -6.34
C MET A 139 -11.81 -16.15 -5.78
N LEU A 140 -12.38 -16.07 -4.56
CA LEU A 140 -13.12 -17.19 -3.95
C LEU A 140 -14.35 -17.59 -4.76
N ALA A 141 -15.11 -16.60 -5.27
CA ALA A 141 -16.26 -16.88 -6.12
C ALA A 141 -15.84 -17.54 -7.44
N TRP A 142 -14.71 -17.13 -8.01
CA TRP A 142 -14.16 -17.67 -9.23
C TRP A 142 -13.69 -19.12 -9.08
N THR A 143 -13.03 -19.49 -7.98
CA THR A 143 -12.58 -20.87 -7.75
C THR A 143 -13.76 -21.83 -7.59
N ARG A 144 -14.87 -21.41 -6.95
CA ARG A 144 -16.08 -22.24 -6.81
C ARG A 144 -16.75 -22.58 -8.14
N GLN A 145 -16.62 -21.71 -9.14
CA GLN A 145 -17.22 -21.92 -10.47
C GLN A 145 -16.38 -22.82 -11.38
N ARG A 146 -15.18 -23.21 -10.96
CA ARG A 146 -14.33 -24.20 -11.63
C ARG A 146 -14.32 -25.49 -10.82
N PRO A 147 -15.37 -26.34 -10.89
CA PRO A 147 -15.24 -27.70 -10.38
C PRO A 147 -14.06 -28.35 -11.12
N GLY A 148 -13.14 -28.94 -10.35
CA GLY A 148 -11.81 -29.32 -10.81
C GLY A 148 -11.80 -30.08 -12.13
N ARG A 149 -10.95 -29.63 -13.05
CA ARG A 149 -10.16 -30.56 -13.85
C ARG A 149 -9.01 -31.02 -12.95
N ALA A 150 -9.32 -31.96 -12.05
CA ALA A 150 -8.32 -32.83 -11.47
C ALA A 150 -8.22 -34.07 -12.36
#